data_AF-A0A420S8V5-F1
#
_entry.id   AF-A0A420S8V5-F1
#
_cell.length_a   1.000
_cell.length_b   1.000
_cell.length_c   1.000
_cell.angle_alpha   90.00
_cell.angle_beta   90.00
_cell.angle_gamma   90.00
#
_symmetry.space_group_name_H-M   'P 1'
#
loop_
_entity.id
_entity.type
_entity.pdbx_description
1 polymer ?
#
loop_
_entity_poly.entity_id
_entity_poly.type
_entity_poly.pdbx_seq_one_letter_code
_entity_poly.pdbx_strand_id
1 'polypeptide(L)'
;MINQIPDDSIRFSTDVELFPGFRISQQEASDRLDVYRRDYVPHFPFVPVPSSMCASELYVESRVLFWTILAVVSPLGDKVQMEFKAWFRRYLAEHLVMAIGLVIDLRLDKHAGHFLGGPKTLLGDAWTSMSKHPIKMKVHQTAADKRAVLGVYHITNLLSPYFRKSTIFHWSTHLASCCENLTEAREYESDIYLVSLVRMQHLADRGFSAIPAIDPFDPTPPAFHAVTAMALDTVHRELENYFKLQPEIVKQIRTFPDLIT
;
A
#
# COMPACT_ATOMS: atom_id res chain seq x y z
N MET A 1 -16.00 -37.75 33.27
CA MET A 1 -15.69 -36.36 33.65
C MET A 1 -15.20 -35.65 32.42
N ILE A 2 -15.94 -34.62 32.05
CA ILE A 2 -15.78 -33.78 30.87
C ILE A 2 -14.55 -32.90 31.10
N ASN A 3 -13.55 -32.98 30.24
CA ASN A 3 -12.57 -31.91 30.08
C ASN A 3 -12.69 -31.42 28.64
N GLN A 4 -13.62 -30.49 28.44
CA GLN A 4 -13.66 -29.63 27.27
C GLN A 4 -12.36 -28.81 27.27
N ILE A 5 -11.60 -28.97 26.19
CA ILE A 5 -10.58 -28.03 25.76
C ILE A 5 -11.29 -26.66 25.65
N PRO A 6 -10.78 -25.57 26.23
CA PRO A 6 -11.34 -24.25 25.99
C PRO A 6 -11.21 -23.96 24.49
N ASP A 7 -12.32 -23.98 23.77
CA ASP A 7 -12.43 -23.53 22.38
C ASP A 7 -12.26 -22.01 22.39
N ASP A 8 -11.02 -21.55 22.27
CA ASP A 8 -10.61 -20.14 22.25
C ASP A 8 -10.94 -19.45 20.91
N SER A 9 -11.94 -19.95 20.18
CA SER A 9 -12.57 -19.21 19.10
C SER A 9 -13.42 -18.10 19.72
N ILE A 10 -12.89 -16.87 19.73
CA ILE A 10 -13.69 -15.65 19.91
C ILE A 10 -14.69 -15.61 18.76
N ARG A 11 -15.83 -16.27 18.94
CA ARG A 11 -16.89 -16.35 17.95
C ARG A 11 -17.48 -14.95 17.80
N PHE A 12 -17.55 -14.48 16.56
CA PHE A 12 -18.32 -13.32 16.13
C PHE A 12 -19.82 -13.61 16.36
N SER A 13 -20.27 -13.72 17.61
CA SER A 13 -21.54 -14.39 17.95
C SER A 13 -22.73 -13.46 18.12
N THR A 14 -22.52 -12.16 18.32
CA THR A 14 -23.62 -11.20 18.47
C THR A 14 -23.21 -9.82 17.96
N ASP A 15 -22.29 -9.13 18.65
CA ASP A 15 -21.74 -7.85 18.20
C ASP A 15 -20.25 -7.77 18.57
N VAL A 16 -19.44 -7.17 17.69
CA VAL A 16 -18.03 -6.87 17.97
C VAL A 16 -17.83 -5.36 18.07
N GLU A 17 -16.88 -4.93 18.89
CA GLU A 17 -16.56 -3.52 19.11
C GLU A 17 -15.04 -3.32 18.97
N LEU A 18 -14.64 -2.28 18.22
CA LEU A 18 -13.23 -1.92 18.09
C LEU A 18 -12.79 -1.02 19.24
N PHE A 19 -13.57 0.01 19.53
CA PHE A 19 -13.42 0.96 20.63
C PHE A 19 -14.80 1.56 20.97
N PRO A 20 -14.95 2.21 22.15
CA PRO A 20 -16.23 2.76 22.59
C PRO A 20 -16.93 3.61 21.53
N GLY A 21 -18.07 3.13 21.02
CA GLY A 21 -18.87 3.84 20.01
C GLY A 21 -18.62 3.39 18.57
N PHE A 22 -17.72 2.44 18.32
CA PHE A 22 -17.64 1.71 17.04
C PHE A 22 -17.91 0.22 17.24
N ARG A 23 -19.20 -0.12 17.27
CA ARG A 23 -19.73 -1.48 17.44
C ARG A 23 -20.56 -1.86 16.23
N ILE A 24 -20.53 -3.13 15.85
CA ILE A 24 -21.28 -3.64 14.71
C ILE A 24 -21.80 -5.05 14.98
N SER A 25 -23.02 -5.32 14.51
CA SER A 25 -23.60 -6.65 14.52
C SER A 25 -23.09 -7.50 13.35
N GLN A 26 -23.29 -8.82 13.43
CA GLN A 26 -22.92 -9.74 12.33
C GLN A 26 -23.67 -9.45 11.03
N GLN A 27 -24.96 -9.11 11.12
CA GLN A 27 -25.75 -8.78 9.94
C GLN A 27 -25.22 -7.50 9.28
N GLU A 28 -25.04 -6.43 10.05
CA GLU A 28 -24.51 -5.17 9.53
C GLU A 28 -23.12 -5.38 8.90
N ALA A 29 -22.25 -6.17 9.55
CA ALA A 29 -20.93 -6.47 8.99
C ALA A 29 -21.00 -7.19 7.63
N SER A 30 -21.95 -8.11 7.46
CA SER A 30 -22.19 -8.77 6.17
C SER A 30 -22.68 -7.78 5.12
N ASP A 31 -23.66 -6.94 5.47
CA ASP A 31 -24.22 -5.93 4.55
C ASP A 31 -23.14 -4.94 4.09
N ARG A 32 -22.27 -4.48 5.01
CA ARG A 32 -21.14 -3.60 4.68
C ARG A 32 -20.11 -4.29 3.81
N LEU A 33 -19.85 -5.58 4.03
CA LEU A 33 -18.90 -6.33 3.21
C LEU A 33 -19.41 -6.50 1.78
N ASP A 34 -20.72 -6.68 1.60
CA ASP A 34 -21.33 -6.74 0.26
C ASP A 34 -21.28 -5.39 -0.47
N VAL A 35 -21.50 -4.29 0.26
CA VAL A 35 -21.28 -2.94 -0.29
C VAL A 35 -19.81 -2.73 -0.68
N TYR A 36 -18.86 -3.15 0.16
CA TYR A 36 -17.43 -3.08 -0.16
C TYR A 36 -17.10 -3.81 -1.47
N ARG A 37 -17.60 -5.05 -1.65
CA ARG A 37 -17.38 -5.83 -2.87
C ARG A 37 -17.96 -5.18 -4.11
N ARG A 38 -19.19 -4.66 -3.99
CA ARG A 38 -19.92 -4.11 -5.13
C ARG A 38 -19.38 -2.74 -5.54
N ASP A 39 -19.14 -1.86 -4.56
CA ASP A 39 -18.93 -0.43 -4.81
C ASP A 39 -17.47 0.00 -4.63
N TYR A 40 -16.65 -0.75 -3.86
CA TYR A 40 -15.27 -0.37 -3.56
C TYR A 40 -14.25 -1.27 -4.26
N VAL A 41 -14.37 -2.60 -4.22
CA VAL A 41 -13.39 -3.52 -4.85
C VAL A 41 -13.09 -3.18 -6.32
N PRO A 42 -14.06 -2.76 -7.17
CA PRO A 42 -13.76 -2.32 -8.53
C PRO A 42 -12.76 -1.16 -8.60
N HIS A 43 -12.61 -0.39 -7.52
CA HIS A 43 -11.76 0.79 -7.43
C HIS A 43 -10.59 0.64 -6.43
N PHE A 44 -10.61 -0.41 -5.60
CA PHE A 44 -9.62 -0.69 -4.53
C PHE A 44 -8.93 -2.05 -4.76
N PRO A 45 -7.99 -2.14 -5.73
CA PRO A 45 -7.34 -3.40 -6.14
C PRO A 45 -6.47 -4.08 -5.10
N PHE A 46 -6.05 -3.38 -4.05
CA PHE A 46 -5.12 -3.92 -3.07
C PHE A 46 -5.75 -4.95 -2.15
N VAL A 47 -7.09 -4.98 -2.05
CA VAL A 47 -7.79 -5.87 -1.12
C VAL A 47 -9.09 -6.44 -1.71
N PRO A 48 -8.99 -7.29 -2.74
CA PRO A 48 -10.15 -8.04 -3.22
C PRO A 48 -10.57 -9.03 -2.12
N VAL A 49 -11.85 -9.01 -1.77
CA VAL A 49 -12.43 -9.99 -0.83
C VAL A 49 -13.29 -10.96 -1.64
N PRO A 50 -12.94 -12.27 -1.69
CA PRO A 50 -13.72 -13.27 -2.40
C PRO A 50 -15.17 -13.29 -1.95
N SER A 51 -16.08 -13.66 -2.86
CA SER A 51 -17.50 -13.84 -2.55
C SER A 51 -17.74 -15.00 -1.57
N SER A 52 -16.81 -15.95 -1.49
CA SER A 52 -16.87 -17.08 -0.55
C SER A 52 -16.52 -16.72 0.89
N MET A 53 -15.82 -15.61 1.13
CA MET A 53 -15.35 -15.23 2.48
C MET A 53 -16.47 -14.52 3.25
N CYS A 54 -16.91 -15.02 4.39
CA CYS A 54 -17.92 -14.30 5.18
C CYS A 54 -17.29 -13.25 6.14
N ALA A 55 -18.11 -12.34 6.66
CA ALA A 55 -17.65 -11.27 7.56
C ALA A 55 -16.96 -11.81 8.83
N SER A 56 -17.45 -12.92 9.39
CA SER A 56 -16.85 -13.56 10.56
C SER A 56 -15.50 -14.23 10.25
N GLU A 57 -15.36 -14.86 9.08
CA GLU A 57 -14.08 -15.41 8.64
C GLU A 57 -13.06 -14.30 8.44
N LEU A 58 -13.45 -13.21 7.77
CA LEU A 58 -12.59 -12.04 7.57
C LEU A 58 -12.16 -11.42 8.91
N TYR A 59 -13.04 -11.37 9.90
CA TYR A 59 -12.69 -10.89 11.25
C TYR A 59 -11.65 -11.77 11.93
N VAL A 60 -11.74 -13.10 11.78
CA VAL A 60 -10.78 -14.04 12.37
C VAL A 60 -9.44 -13.99 11.63
N GLU A 61 -9.47 -13.92 10.30
CA GLU A 61 -8.28 -13.92 9.45
C GLU A 61 -7.54 -12.58 9.53
N SER A 62 -8.26 -11.46 9.47
CA SER A 62 -7.68 -10.11 9.51
C SER A 62 -8.62 -9.09 10.14
N ARG A 63 -8.51 -8.93 11.46
CA ARG A 63 -9.27 -7.92 12.23
C ARG A 63 -9.09 -6.51 11.69
N VAL A 64 -7.88 -6.15 11.28
CA VAL A 64 -7.60 -4.78 10.81
C VAL A 64 -8.29 -4.52 9.48
N LEU A 65 -8.22 -5.47 8.56
CA LEU A 65 -8.89 -5.34 7.27
C LEU A 65 -10.40 -5.26 7.46
N PHE A 66 -10.96 -6.15 8.28
CA PHE A 66 -12.36 -6.13 8.65
C PHE A 66 -12.80 -4.73 9.11
N TRP A 67 -12.15 -4.18 10.14
CA TRP A 67 -12.52 -2.88 10.70
C TRP A 67 -12.29 -1.72 9.73
N THR A 68 -11.27 -1.81 8.89
CA THR A 68 -10.99 -0.79 7.86
C THR A 68 -12.09 -0.74 6.82
N ILE A 69 -12.51 -1.90 6.31
CA ILE A 69 -13.63 -2.01 5.36
C ILE A 69 -14.88 -1.39 5.98
N LEU A 70 -15.23 -1.80 7.21
CA LEU A 70 -16.42 -1.29 7.86
C LEU A 70 -16.37 0.23 8.06
N ALA A 71 -15.23 0.77 8.48
CA ALA A 71 -15.09 2.20 8.72
C ALA A 71 -15.20 3.03 7.44
N VAL A 72 -14.67 2.51 6.32
CA VAL A 72 -14.68 3.19 5.01
C VAL A 72 -16.06 3.15 4.36
N VAL A 73 -16.80 2.06 4.56
CA VAL A 73 -18.11 1.82 3.93
C VAL A 73 -19.27 2.33 4.80
N SER A 74 -19.00 2.68 6.05
CA SER A 74 -20.02 3.16 6.99
C SER A 74 -20.04 4.67 7.13
N PRO A 75 -21.24 5.29 7.22
CA PRO A 75 -21.36 6.66 7.67
C PRO A 75 -21.11 6.69 9.19
N LEU A 76 -19.87 6.96 9.57
CA LEU A 76 -19.47 7.09 10.97
C LEU A 76 -19.69 8.52 11.46
N GLY A 77 -20.08 8.68 12.72
CA GLY A 77 -20.09 10.01 13.37
C GLY A 77 -18.67 10.57 13.51
N ASP A 78 -18.53 11.90 13.50
CA ASP A 78 -17.22 12.59 13.45
C ASP A 78 -16.22 12.11 14.51
N LYS A 79 -16.69 11.94 15.75
CA LYS A 79 -15.85 11.44 16.85
C LYS A 79 -15.31 10.04 16.57
N VAL A 80 -16.17 9.13 16.12
CA VAL A 80 -15.80 7.75 15.79
C VAL A 80 -14.85 7.71 14.61
N GLN A 81 -15.10 8.53 13.59
CA GLN A 81 -14.22 8.63 12.43
C GLN A 81 -12.82 9.16 12.84
N MET A 82 -12.76 10.15 13.74
CA MET A 82 -11.50 10.70 14.25
C MET A 82 -10.71 9.66 15.06
N GLU A 83 -11.39 8.93 15.96
CA GLU A 83 -10.77 7.85 16.74
C GLU A 83 -10.28 6.72 15.83
N PHE A 84 -11.07 6.32 14.83
CA PHE A 84 -10.64 5.34 13.82
C PHE A 84 -9.41 5.83 13.05
N LYS A 85 -9.39 7.09 12.57
CA LYS A 85 -8.24 7.67 11.87
C LYS A 85 -6.98 7.70 12.75
N ALA A 86 -7.12 7.95 14.04
CA ALA A 86 -6.01 7.92 15.00
C ALA A 86 -5.49 6.49 15.20
N TRP A 87 -6.39 5.54 15.46
CA TRP A 87 -6.09 4.12 15.60
C TRP A 87 -5.40 3.56 14.35
N PHE A 88 -5.97 3.82 13.18
CA PHE A 88 -5.47 3.31 11.90
C PHE A 88 -4.09 3.89 11.54
N ARG A 89 -3.86 5.19 11.79
CA ARG A 89 -2.52 5.78 11.63
C ARG A 89 -1.49 5.12 12.53
N ARG A 90 -1.84 4.84 13.79
CA ARG A 90 -0.93 4.15 14.70
C ARG A 90 -0.62 2.74 14.22
N TYR A 91 -1.65 1.99 13.82
CA TYR A 91 -1.49 0.67 13.25
C TYR A 91 -0.54 0.68 12.04
N LEU A 92 -0.76 1.60 11.09
CA LEU A 92 0.10 1.74 9.92
C LEU A 92 1.54 2.08 10.30
N ALA A 93 1.76 3.02 11.22
CA ALA A 93 3.11 3.38 11.65
C ALA A 93 3.88 2.19 12.26
N GLU A 94 3.19 1.36 13.05
CA GLU A 94 3.77 0.17 13.68
C GLU A 94 4.05 -0.95 12.66
N HIS A 95 3.15 -1.16 11.69
CA HIS A 95 3.21 -2.30 10.78
C HIS A 95 3.94 -2.01 9.46
N LEU A 96 4.05 -0.74 9.05
CA LEU A 96 4.71 -0.37 7.79
C LEU A 96 6.19 -0.75 7.79
N VAL A 97 6.91 -0.54 8.90
CA VAL A 97 8.32 -0.92 9.00
C VAL A 97 8.49 -2.44 8.82
N MET A 98 7.59 -3.23 9.44
CA MET A 98 7.58 -4.68 9.27
C MET A 98 7.26 -5.08 7.82
N ALA A 99 6.28 -4.43 7.18
CA ALA A 99 5.93 -4.69 5.79
C ALA A 99 7.08 -4.36 4.82
N ILE A 100 7.79 -3.26 5.04
CA ILE A 100 9.02 -2.91 4.30
C ILE A 100 10.08 -3.99 4.51
N GLY A 101 10.30 -4.43 5.76
CA GLY A 101 11.21 -5.52 6.10
C GLY A 101 10.88 -6.80 5.35
N LEU A 102 9.61 -7.23 5.36
CA LEU A 102 9.15 -8.42 4.65
C LEU A 102 9.34 -8.33 3.14
N VAL A 103 9.07 -7.18 2.53
CA VAL A 103 9.31 -6.95 1.10
C VAL A 103 10.79 -7.12 0.76
N ILE A 104 11.68 -6.63 1.62
CA ILE A 104 13.14 -6.76 1.44
C ILE A 104 13.59 -8.21 1.69
N ASP A 105 13.12 -8.85 2.77
CA ASP A 105 13.51 -10.21 3.14
C ASP A 105 13.04 -11.24 2.10
N LEU A 106 11.82 -11.07 1.58
CA LEU A 106 11.28 -11.86 0.46
C LEU A 106 11.83 -11.42 -0.90
N ARG A 107 12.63 -10.35 -0.95
CA ARG A 107 13.28 -9.81 -2.15
C ARG A 107 12.30 -9.44 -3.25
N LEU A 108 11.13 -8.94 -2.85
CA LEU A 108 10.12 -8.45 -3.79
C LEU A 108 10.52 -7.11 -4.42
N ASP A 109 11.48 -6.41 -3.81
CA ASP A 109 12.04 -5.14 -4.28
C ASP A 109 13.02 -5.26 -5.45
N LYS A 110 13.39 -6.48 -5.84
CA LYS A 110 14.28 -6.79 -6.96
C LYS A 110 13.61 -7.73 -7.96
N HIS A 111 14.14 -7.76 -9.18
CA HIS A 111 13.71 -8.73 -10.19
C HIS A 111 13.87 -10.18 -9.68
N ALA A 112 12.96 -11.06 -10.07
CA ALA A 112 13.05 -12.49 -9.75
C ALA A 112 14.41 -13.06 -10.22
N GLY A 113 15.04 -13.88 -9.38
CA GLY A 113 16.38 -14.42 -9.66
C GLY A 113 17.54 -13.41 -9.51
N HIS A 114 17.29 -12.13 -9.21
CA HIS A 114 18.35 -11.15 -8.98
C HIS A 114 19.00 -11.36 -7.61
N PHE A 115 20.08 -12.14 -7.59
CA PHE A 115 20.83 -12.49 -6.39
C PHE A 115 21.55 -11.27 -5.77
N LEU A 116 21.75 -11.29 -4.45
CA LEU A 116 22.77 -10.44 -3.78
C LEU A 116 24.13 -11.02 -4.15
N GLY A 117 24.59 -10.74 -5.37
CA GLY A 117 25.76 -11.39 -5.96
C GLY A 117 25.59 -11.84 -7.42
N GLY A 118 24.72 -11.20 -8.21
CA GLY A 118 24.51 -11.59 -9.61
C GLY A 118 25.82 -11.67 -10.41
N PRO A 119 25.84 -12.37 -11.57
CA PRO A 119 27.03 -12.44 -12.41
C PRO A 119 27.49 -11.01 -12.71
N LYS A 120 28.77 -10.70 -12.42
CA LYS A 120 29.41 -9.36 -12.48
C LYS A 120 29.35 -8.49 -11.21
N THR A 121 29.09 -9.06 -10.04
CA THR A 121 29.23 -8.32 -8.76
C THR A 121 30.31 -8.94 -7.88
N LEU A 122 31.09 -8.12 -7.18
CA LEU A 122 32.18 -8.58 -6.31
C LEU A 122 31.70 -9.57 -5.22
N LEU A 123 30.49 -9.35 -4.71
CA LEU A 123 29.83 -10.27 -3.77
C LEU A 123 29.43 -11.60 -4.43
N GLY A 124 29.08 -11.58 -5.72
CA GLY A 124 28.80 -12.79 -6.50
C GLY A 124 30.02 -13.65 -6.69
N ASP A 125 31.13 -13.03 -7.09
CA ASP A 125 32.41 -13.71 -7.25
C ASP A 125 32.88 -14.30 -5.92
N ALA A 126 32.78 -13.55 -4.82
CA ALA A 126 33.10 -14.03 -3.47
C ALA A 126 32.15 -15.16 -2.98
N TRP A 127 30.87 -15.14 -3.36
CA TRP A 127 29.92 -16.18 -2.96
C TRP A 127 30.18 -17.51 -3.69
N THR A 128 30.51 -17.43 -4.98
CA THR A 128 30.92 -18.60 -5.77
C THR A 128 32.25 -19.17 -5.27
N SER A 129 33.19 -18.33 -4.85
CA SER A 129 34.48 -18.79 -4.29
C SER A 129 34.35 -19.43 -2.91
N MET A 130 33.27 -19.13 -2.16
CA MET A 130 33.01 -19.73 -0.84
C MET A 130 32.27 -21.08 -0.90
N SER A 131 31.97 -21.62 -2.08
CA SER A 131 31.25 -22.90 -2.25
C SER A 131 29.92 -22.98 -1.47
N LYS A 132 29.29 -21.83 -1.17
CA LYS A 132 28.01 -21.79 -0.47
C LYS A 132 26.90 -22.02 -1.48
N HIS A 133 25.99 -22.96 -1.18
CA HIS A 133 24.82 -23.19 -2.03
C HIS A 133 24.03 -21.89 -2.19
N PRO A 134 23.54 -21.58 -3.40
CA PRO A 134 22.68 -20.42 -3.61
C PRO A 134 21.43 -20.58 -2.73
N ILE A 135 21.12 -19.54 -1.96
CA ILE A 135 19.89 -19.47 -1.18
C ILE A 135 18.73 -19.69 -2.17
N LYS A 136 17.82 -20.62 -1.86
CA LYS A 136 16.64 -20.92 -2.70
C LYS A 136 15.82 -19.63 -2.88
N MET A 137 16.02 -18.95 -4.00
CA MET A 137 15.25 -17.76 -4.34
C MET A 137 13.99 -18.16 -5.10
N LYS A 138 12.93 -17.36 -4.93
CA LYS A 138 11.71 -17.48 -5.73
C LYS A 138 12.09 -17.20 -7.19
N VAL A 139 12.08 -18.25 -8.02
CA VAL A 139 12.44 -18.17 -9.45
C VAL A 139 11.42 -17.33 -10.22
N HIS A 140 10.18 -17.23 -9.71
CA HIS A 140 9.11 -16.41 -10.26
C HIS A 140 8.44 -15.57 -9.17
N GLN A 141 8.23 -14.29 -9.46
CA GLN A 141 7.33 -13.44 -8.68
C GLN A 141 5.92 -13.51 -9.26
N THR A 142 4.95 -13.82 -8.42
CA THR A 142 3.54 -13.86 -8.79
C THR A 142 2.99 -12.46 -8.98
N ALA A 143 1.81 -12.32 -9.57
CA ALA A 143 1.12 -11.03 -9.62
C ALA A 143 0.78 -10.49 -8.22
N ALA A 144 0.45 -11.37 -7.26
CA ALA A 144 0.26 -10.98 -5.86
C ALA A 144 1.55 -10.39 -5.24
N ASP A 145 2.72 -10.96 -5.54
CA ASP A 145 4.00 -10.40 -5.08
C ASP A 145 4.22 -8.98 -5.62
N LYS A 146 3.89 -8.76 -6.91
CA LYS A 146 4.00 -7.45 -7.58
C LYS A 146 3.04 -6.43 -6.97
N ARG A 147 1.79 -6.83 -6.68
CA ARG A 147 0.82 -5.98 -5.97
C ARG A 147 1.31 -5.61 -4.57
N ALA A 148 1.86 -6.58 -3.84
CA ALA A 148 2.37 -6.36 -2.48
C ALA A 148 3.51 -5.32 -2.45
N VAL A 149 4.53 -5.48 -3.30
CA VAL A 149 5.65 -4.53 -3.33
C VAL A 149 5.23 -3.13 -3.78
N LEU A 150 4.35 -3.02 -4.78
CA LEU A 150 3.82 -1.73 -5.25
C LEU A 150 2.92 -1.06 -4.20
N GLY A 151 2.12 -1.85 -3.47
CA GLY A 151 1.29 -1.35 -2.37
C GLY A 151 2.13 -0.81 -1.21
N VAL A 152 3.18 -1.54 -0.81
CA VAL A 152 4.12 -1.08 0.22
C VAL A 152 4.85 0.20 -0.23
N TYR A 153 5.28 0.26 -1.49
CA TYR A 153 5.84 1.49 -2.06
C TYR A 153 4.86 2.66 -1.98
N HIS A 154 3.61 2.45 -2.41
CA HIS A 154 2.59 3.49 -2.44
C HIS A 154 2.31 4.04 -1.04
N ILE A 155 2.07 3.17 -0.05
CA ILE A 155 1.81 3.58 1.33
C ILE A 155 3.03 4.29 1.95
N THR A 156 4.24 3.80 1.66
CA THR A 156 5.48 4.43 2.15
C THR A 156 5.62 5.86 1.62
N ASN A 157 5.34 6.08 0.33
CA ASN A 157 5.41 7.42 -0.28
C ASN A 157 4.23 8.31 0.10
N LEU A 158 3.05 7.75 0.30
CA LEU A 158 1.90 8.50 0.80
C LEU A 158 2.16 9.04 2.20
N LEU A 159 2.91 8.30 3.03
CA LEU A 159 3.22 8.67 4.40
C LEU A 159 4.51 9.49 4.56
N SER A 160 5.39 9.51 3.56
CA SER A 160 6.69 10.22 3.62
C SER A 160 6.57 11.71 4.00
N PRO A 161 5.58 12.49 3.51
CA PRO A 161 5.47 13.91 3.83
C PRO A 161 5.18 14.16 5.32
N TYR A 162 4.48 13.24 5.97
CA TYR A 162 4.14 13.34 7.39
C TYR A 162 5.36 13.11 8.29
N PHE A 163 6.39 12.42 7.80
CA PHE A 163 7.60 12.10 8.56
C PHE A 163 8.82 12.94 8.17
N ARG A 164 8.72 13.80 7.14
CA ARG A 164 9.82 14.63 6.62
C ARG A 164 11.14 13.86 6.42
N LYS A 165 11.06 12.59 6.03
CA LYS A 165 12.21 11.69 5.82
C LYS A 165 12.17 11.12 4.42
N SER A 166 13.35 11.02 3.80
CA SER A 166 13.56 10.21 2.60
C SER A 166 13.06 8.79 2.88
N THR A 167 12.16 8.28 2.03
CA THR A 167 11.63 6.92 2.16
C THR A 167 12.79 5.92 2.10
N ILE A 168 12.80 4.89 2.94
CA ILE A 168 13.80 3.81 2.82
C ILE A 168 13.59 3.03 1.51
N PHE A 169 12.34 3.04 1.00
CA PHE A 169 11.91 2.30 -0.17
C PHE A 169 11.71 3.20 -1.38
N HIS A 170 12.68 3.21 -2.29
CA HIS A 170 12.72 4.13 -3.43
C HIS A 170 12.16 3.51 -4.71
N TRP A 171 11.78 4.36 -5.65
CA TRP A 171 11.39 3.93 -6.99
C TRP A 171 12.55 3.22 -7.70
N SER A 172 12.24 2.18 -8.48
CA SER A 172 13.24 1.43 -9.25
C SER A 172 12.68 0.95 -10.57
N THR A 173 13.57 0.57 -11.49
CA THR A 173 13.19 -0.04 -12.78
C THR A 173 12.42 -1.35 -12.59
N HIS A 174 12.69 -2.07 -11.50
CA HIS A 174 11.91 -3.26 -11.12
C HIS A 174 10.45 -2.91 -10.83
N LEU A 175 10.19 -1.88 -9.99
CA LEU A 175 8.83 -1.44 -9.70
C LEU A 175 8.10 -0.95 -10.95
N ALA A 176 8.79 -0.25 -11.85
CA ALA A 176 8.25 0.14 -13.14
C ALA A 176 7.83 -1.09 -13.98
N SER A 177 8.69 -2.12 -14.03
CA SER A 177 8.37 -3.38 -14.70
C SER A 177 7.21 -4.12 -14.02
N CYS A 178 7.13 -4.12 -12.68
CA CYS A 178 5.98 -4.69 -11.96
C CYS A 178 4.66 -4.06 -12.41
N CYS A 179 4.61 -2.74 -12.59
CA CYS A 179 3.43 -2.05 -13.10
C CYS A 179 3.03 -2.51 -14.50
N GLU A 180 3.99 -2.62 -15.42
CA GLU A 180 3.77 -3.08 -16.80
C GLU A 180 3.24 -4.52 -16.81
N ASN A 181 3.90 -5.40 -16.06
CA ASN A 181 3.52 -6.79 -15.90
C ASN A 181 2.09 -6.98 -15.39
N LEU A 182 1.66 -6.19 -14.40
CA LEU A 182 0.28 -6.26 -13.88
C LEU A 182 -0.73 -5.80 -14.92
N THR A 183 -0.41 -4.72 -15.64
CA THR A 183 -1.28 -4.18 -16.70
C THR A 183 -1.41 -5.16 -17.88
N GLU A 184 -0.35 -5.88 -18.21
CA GLU A 184 -0.32 -6.90 -19.26
C GLU A 184 -1.02 -8.20 -18.84
N ALA A 185 -0.78 -8.66 -17.62
CA ALA A 185 -1.35 -9.91 -17.11
C ALA A 185 -2.88 -9.87 -17.01
N ARG A 186 -3.46 -8.69 -16.75
CA ARG A 186 -4.92 -8.45 -16.65
C ARG A 186 -5.65 -9.48 -15.78
N GLU A 187 -5.02 -9.92 -14.70
CA GLU A 187 -5.62 -10.90 -13.79
C GLU A 187 -6.83 -10.28 -13.08
N TYR A 188 -6.72 -9.02 -12.67
CA TYR A 188 -7.86 -8.23 -12.19
C TYR A 188 -7.96 -6.93 -12.99
N GLU A 189 -9.18 -6.56 -13.41
CA GLU A 189 -9.43 -5.25 -14.05
C GLU A 189 -8.98 -4.09 -13.16
N SER A 190 -9.00 -4.29 -11.84
CA SER A 190 -8.63 -3.28 -10.87
C SER A 190 -7.12 -2.98 -10.82
N ASP A 191 -6.26 -3.85 -11.38
CA ASP A 191 -4.81 -3.62 -11.44
C ASP A 191 -4.44 -2.30 -12.14
N ILE A 192 -5.28 -1.85 -13.07
CA ILE A 192 -5.05 -0.59 -13.77
C ILE A 192 -5.08 0.60 -12.80
N TYR A 193 -5.98 0.59 -11.81
CA TYR A 193 -6.07 1.67 -10.81
C TYR A 193 -4.87 1.66 -9.87
N LEU A 194 -4.39 0.47 -9.48
CA LEU A 194 -3.19 0.31 -8.67
C LEU A 194 -2.00 0.96 -9.36
N VAL A 195 -1.80 0.61 -10.64
CA VAL A 195 -0.69 1.12 -11.44
C VAL A 195 -0.80 2.64 -11.60
N SER A 196 -2.01 3.15 -11.85
CA SER A 196 -2.25 4.59 -11.93
C SER A 196 -1.93 5.32 -10.64
N LEU A 197 -2.41 4.84 -9.49
CA LEU A 197 -2.15 5.44 -8.18
C LEU A 197 -0.66 5.43 -7.82
N VAL A 198 0.02 4.31 -8.06
CA VAL A 198 1.46 4.18 -7.79
C VAL A 198 2.28 5.15 -8.64
N ARG A 199 1.97 5.24 -9.95
CA ARG A 199 2.69 6.13 -10.87
C ARG A 199 2.43 7.59 -10.57
N MET A 200 1.18 7.97 -10.27
CA MET A 200 0.87 9.34 -9.83
C MET A 200 1.60 9.70 -8.54
N GLN A 201 1.58 8.82 -7.54
CA GLN A 201 2.29 9.05 -6.28
C GLN A 201 3.80 9.20 -6.50
N HIS A 202 4.39 8.40 -7.40
CA HIS A 202 5.80 8.55 -7.76
C HIS A 202 6.11 9.90 -8.45
N LEU A 203 5.24 10.35 -9.36
CA LEU A 203 5.38 11.67 -9.97
C LEU A 203 5.27 12.79 -8.93
N ALA A 204 4.30 12.71 -8.02
CA ALA A 204 4.13 13.68 -6.93
C ALA A 204 5.34 13.70 -5.98
N ASP A 205 5.88 12.53 -5.62
CA ASP A 205 7.04 12.40 -4.74
C ASP A 205 8.30 13.07 -5.33
N ARG A 206 8.48 13.05 -6.66
CA ARG A 206 9.55 13.80 -7.33
C ARG A 206 9.43 15.32 -7.12
N GLY A 207 8.20 15.84 -7.07
CA GLY A 207 7.94 17.25 -6.78
C GLY A 207 8.23 17.57 -5.32
N PHE A 208 7.73 16.74 -4.41
CA PHE A 208 7.97 16.91 -2.97
C PHE A 208 9.47 16.85 -2.63
N SER A 209 10.21 15.92 -3.23
CA SER A 209 11.66 15.77 -3.05
C SER A 209 12.48 16.93 -3.59
N ALA A 210 11.92 17.74 -4.51
CA ALA A 210 12.59 18.95 -5.00
C ALA A 210 12.50 20.13 -4.02
N ILE A 211 11.60 20.07 -3.04
CA ILE A 211 11.45 21.09 -1.99
C ILE A 211 12.56 20.89 -0.96
N PRO A 212 13.39 21.92 -0.67
CA PRO A 212 14.42 21.82 0.34
C PRO A 212 13.85 21.47 1.71
N ALA A 213 14.50 20.54 2.42
CA ALA A 213 14.17 20.27 3.81
C ALA A 213 14.48 21.51 4.66
N ILE A 214 13.53 21.90 5.52
CA ILE A 214 13.75 22.96 6.50
C ILE A 214 14.50 22.34 7.68
N ASP A 215 15.76 22.75 7.89
CA ASP A 215 16.49 22.46 9.12
C ASP A 215 16.14 23.55 10.16
N PRO A 216 15.44 23.23 11.26
CA PRO A 216 15.08 24.20 12.30
C PRO A 216 16.29 24.84 12.99
N PHE A 217 17.48 24.21 12.88
CA PHE A 217 18.72 24.67 13.49
C PHE A 217 19.63 25.42 12.51
N ASP A 218 19.32 25.39 11.21
CA ASP A 218 20.02 26.20 10.22
C ASP A 218 19.46 27.65 10.28
N PRO A 219 20.29 28.65 10.64
CA PRO A 219 19.85 30.04 10.68
C PRO A 219 19.60 30.63 9.28
N THR A 220 20.00 29.95 8.22
CA THR A 220 19.76 30.39 6.85
C THR A 220 18.34 30.01 6.41
N PRO A 221 17.49 30.97 6.05
CA PRO A 221 16.15 30.66 5.58
C PRO A 221 16.22 29.89 4.24
N PRO A 222 15.41 28.84 4.04
CA PRO A 222 15.37 28.13 2.77
C PRO A 222 14.94 29.10 1.67
N ALA A 223 15.81 29.31 0.69
CA ALA A 223 15.53 30.18 -0.44
C ALA A 223 14.83 29.39 -1.55
N PHE A 224 13.68 29.89 -2.00
CA PHE A 224 13.00 29.32 -3.16
C PHE A 224 13.75 29.74 -4.42
N HIS A 225 14.35 28.76 -5.10
CA HIS A 225 15.17 29.02 -6.29
C HIS A 225 14.42 28.69 -7.58
N ALA A 226 14.83 29.32 -8.68
CA ALA A 226 14.28 29.06 -10.02
C ALA A 226 14.35 27.57 -10.40
N VAL A 227 15.38 26.85 -9.94
CA VAL A 227 15.52 25.40 -10.17
C VAL A 227 14.38 24.62 -9.49
N THR A 228 14.01 24.97 -8.26
CA THR A 228 12.87 24.37 -7.54
C THR A 228 11.55 24.71 -8.25
N ALA A 229 11.38 25.96 -8.69
CA ALA A 229 10.20 26.38 -9.45
C ALA A 229 10.03 25.59 -10.75
N MET A 230 11.12 25.43 -11.51
CA MET A 230 11.13 24.65 -12.76
C MET A 230 10.89 23.15 -12.53
N ALA A 231 11.43 22.60 -11.44
CA ALA A 231 11.19 21.21 -11.06
C ALA A 231 9.72 20.98 -10.72
N LEU A 232 9.11 21.86 -9.92
CA LEU A 232 7.69 21.82 -9.57
C LEU A 232 6.80 21.97 -10.81
N ASP A 233 7.08 22.94 -11.68
CA ASP A 233 6.35 23.13 -12.94
C ASP A 233 6.43 21.90 -13.87
N THR A 234 7.61 21.29 -13.94
CA THR A 234 7.81 20.07 -14.72
C THR A 234 7.01 18.90 -14.17
N VAL A 235 7.04 18.70 -12.85
CA VAL A 235 6.25 17.65 -12.19
C VAL A 235 4.76 17.90 -12.37
N HIS A 236 4.30 19.15 -12.22
CA HIS A 236 2.91 19.54 -12.43
C HIS A 236 2.46 19.17 -13.86
N ARG A 237 3.22 19.57 -14.87
CA ARG A 237 2.91 19.27 -16.28
C ARG A 237 2.92 17.78 -16.57
N GLU A 238 3.88 17.04 -16.03
CA GLU A 238 3.94 15.58 -16.18
C GLU A 238 2.73 14.90 -15.53
N LEU A 239 2.33 15.33 -14.34
CA LEU A 239 1.17 14.80 -13.64
C LEU A 239 -0.13 15.09 -14.39
N GLU A 240 -0.32 16.32 -14.89
CA GLU A 240 -1.47 16.68 -15.72
C GLU A 240 -1.52 15.86 -17.01
N ASN A 241 -0.39 15.71 -17.69
CA ASN A 241 -0.32 14.91 -18.91
C ASN A 241 -0.62 13.44 -18.61
N TYR A 242 -0.08 12.90 -17.52
CA TYR A 242 -0.36 11.54 -17.08
C TYR A 242 -1.84 11.33 -16.77
N PHE A 243 -2.49 12.30 -16.11
CA PHE A 243 -3.91 12.28 -15.82
C PHE A 243 -4.76 12.31 -17.11
N LYS A 244 -4.43 13.18 -18.07
CA LYS A 244 -5.12 13.27 -19.36
C LYS A 244 -5.05 11.97 -20.16
N LEU A 245 -3.91 11.27 -20.09
CA LEU A 245 -3.66 10.00 -20.78
C LEU A 245 -4.27 8.78 -20.06
N GLN A 246 -4.87 8.95 -18.88
CA GLN A 246 -5.51 7.84 -18.20
C GLN A 246 -6.70 7.28 -19.01
N PRO A 247 -6.92 5.96 -18.98
CA PRO A 247 -8.14 5.36 -19.50
C PRO A 247 -9.39 5.96 -18.82
N GLU A 248 -10.50 6.07 -19.55
CA GLU A 248 -11.74 6.67 -19.03
C GLU A 248 -12.25 5.97 -17.77
N ILE A 249 -12.04 4.65 -17.67
CA ILE A 249 -12.42 3.87 -16.49
C ILE A 249 -11.72 4.38 -15.21
N VAL A 250 -10.50 4.88 -15.34
CA VAL A 250 -9.69 5.46 -14.23
C VAL A 250 -10.17 6.86 -13.88
N LYS A 251 -10.49 7.69 -14.90
CA LYS A 251 -10.93 9.07 -14.71
C LYS A 251 -12.30 9.19 -14.01
N GLN A 252 -13.14 8.16 -14.10
CA GLN A 252 -14.49 8.16 -13.53
C GLN A 252 -14.53 7.92 -12.00
N ILE A 253 -13.40 7.58 -11.37
CA ILE A 253 -13.35 7.34 -9.93
C ILE A 253 -13.41 8.66 -9.16
N ARG A 254 -14.42 8.80 -8.29
CA ARG A 254 -14.67 9.99 -7.46
C ARG A 254 -13.52 10.36 -6.52
N THR A 255 -12.57 9.46 -6.26
CA THR A 255 -11.39 9.69 -5.40
C THR A 255 -10.25 10.43 -6.10
N PHE A 256 -10.23 10.49 -7.44
CA PHE A 256 -9.15 11.15 -8.20
C PHE A 256 -9.05 12.68 -8.01
N PRO A 257 -10.16 13.45 -7.90
CA PRO A 257 -10.10 14.89 -7.70
C PRO A 257 -9.55 15.31 -6.31
N ASP A 258 -9.83 14.54 -5.27
CA ASP A 258 -9.51 14.90 -3.88
C ASP A 258 -8.05 14.63 -3.49
N LEU A 259 -7.28 13.95 -4.34
CA LEU A 259 -5.83 13.74 -4.16
C LEU A 259 -4.98 14.92 -4.68
N ILE A 260 -5.59 15.83 -5.44
CA ILE A 260 -4.92 16.97 -6.11
C ILE A 260 -5.33 18.31 -5.46
N THR A 261 -6.28 18.30 -4.51
CA THR A 261 -6.75 19.49 -3.80
C THR A 261 -6.24 19.50 -2.37
#